data_AF-A0A2E8QQX6-F1
#
_entry.id   AF-A0A2E8QQX6-F1
#
_cell.length_a   1.000
_cell.length_b   1.000
_cell.length_c   1.000
_cell.angle_alpha   90.00
_cell.angle_beta   90.00
_cell.angle_gamma   90.00
#
_symmetry.space_group_name_H-M   'P 1'
#
loop_
_entity.id
_entity.type
_entity.pdbx_description
1 polymer ?
#
loop_
_entity_poly.entity_id
_entity_poly.type
_entity_poly.pdbx_seq_one_letter_code
_entity_poly.pdbx_strand_id
1 'polypeptide(L)'
;MRITVEEQPESIKRYSHIKRIRGVGVKRCGARLDRTRTVCTRELGHNGPHVAHGLLSRVIAVWDETPIPESRHPQTQIIRSASIDQAKADDRPMRQKRRMRHRSHELPTLTGRALQNLWQFLKSPDEVGMVFLFFVFLYWGIQWMIMILQ
;
A
#
# COMPACT_ATOMS: atom_id res chain seq x y z
N MET A 1 12.24 5.24 -2.49
CA MET A 1 11.87 6.18 -1.39
C MET A 1 10.68 5.61 -0.61
N ARG A 2 10.50 5.93 0.68
CA ARG A 2 9.36 5.49 1.53
C ARG A 2 8.89 6.62 2.43
N ILE A 3 7.58 6.84 2.48
CA ILE A 3 6.89 7.79 3.37
C ILE A 3 5.64 7.10 3.93
N THR A 4 5.48 7.07 5.25
CA THR A 4 4.27 6.59 5.92
C THR A 4 3.64 7.70 6.76
N VAL A 5 2.33 7.59 7.07
CA VAL A 5 1.64 8.59 7.92
C VAL A 5 2.26 8.66 9.31
N GLU A 6 2.72 7.52 9.82
CA GLU A 6 3.31 7.39 11.14
C GLU A 6 4.68 8.09 11.23
N GLU A 7 5.48 8.02 10.17
CA GLU A 7 6.82 8.61 10.14
C GLU A 7 6.80 10.09 9.72
N GLN A 8 5.98 10.45 8.73
CA GLN A 8 6.01 11.77 8.10
C GLN A 8 4.61 12.24 7.68
N PRO A 9 3.79 12.73 8.63
CA PRO A 9 2.40 13.09 8.36
C PRO A 9 2.26 14.27 7.39
N GLU A 10 3.13 15.28 7.49
CA GLU A 10 3.09 16.46 6.62
C GLU A 10 3.52 16.16 5.18
N SER A 11 4.54 15.32 5.00
CA SER A 11 5.03 14.92 3.68
C SER A 11 3.97 14.13 2.90
N ILE A 12 3.16 13.31 3.60
CA ILE A 12 2.14 12.50 2.94
C ILE A 12 0.98 13.32 2.38
N LYS A 13 0.66 14.47 2.98
CA LYS A 13 -0.43 15.35 2.51
C LYS A 13 -0.23 15.79 1.06
N ARG A 14 1.02 15.89 0.60
CA ARG A 14 1.36 16.22 -0.79
C ARG A 14 0.79 15.20 -1.78
N TYR A 15 0.63 13.95 -1.36
CA TYR A 15 0.13 12.86 -2.20
C TYR A 15 -1.38 12.65 -2.09
N SER A 16 -2.10 13.49 -1.32
CA SER A 16 -3.57 13.40 -1.14
C SER A 16 -4.37 13.50 -2.44
N HIS A 17 -3.79 14.10 -3.48
CA HIS A 17 -4.39 14.19 -4.81
C HIS A 17 -4.40 12.86 -5.59
N ILE A 18 -3.57 11.89 -5.19
CA ILE A 18 -3.51 10.58 -5.84
C ILE A 18 -4.74 9.78 -5.42
N LYS A 19 -5.51 9.33 -6.40
CA LYS A 19 -6.78 8.64 -6.15
C LYS A 19 -6.58 7.14 -6.02
N ARG A 20 -7.35 6.55 -5.11
CA ARG A 20 -7.58 5.11 -5.06
C ARG A 20 -8.30 4.66 -6.34
N ILE A 21 -7.93 3.49 -6.86
CA ILE A 21 -8.67 2.85 -7.95
C ILE A 21 -10.12 2.57 -7.52
N ARG A 22 -11.08 2.89 -8.40
CA ARG A 22 -12.52 2.70 -8.20
C ARG A 22 -13.15 2.17 -9.49
N GLY A 23 -14.23 1.40 -9.38
CA GLY A 23 -14.96 0.83 -10.51
C GLY A 23 -15.01 -0.69 -10.48
N VAL A 24 -15.92 -1.26 -11.29
CA VAL A 24 -16.05 -2.72 -11.48
C VAL A 24 -15.11 -3.15 -12.60
N GLY A 25 -14.43 -4.29 -12.45
CA GLY A 25 -13.55 -4.85 -13.49
C GLY A 25 -12.13 -4.26 -13.57
N VAL A 26 -11.82 -3.20 -12.82
CA VAL A 26 -10.49 -2.58 -12.81
C VAL A 26 -9.50 -3.34 -11.92
N LYS A 27 -8.30 -3.61 -12.44
CA LYS A 27 -7.24 -4.34 -11.73
C LYS A 27 -6.40 -3.37 -10.90
N ARG A 28 -6.11 -3.74 -9.65
CA ARG A 28 -5.22 -2.96 -8.79
C ARG A 28 -3.77 -3.38 -9.00
N CYS A 29 -2.86 -2.44 -8.77
CA CYS A 29 -1.42 -2.67 -8.80
C CYS A 29 -0.99 -3.80 -7.85
N GLY A 30 -1.37 -3.76 -6.58
CA GLY A 30 -1.10 -4.87 -5.66
C GLY A 30 0.35 -4.99 -5.17
N ALA A 31 1.26 -4.09 -5.58
CA ALA A 31 2.63 -4.02 -5.06
C ALA A 31 2.63 -3.88 -3.53
N ARG A 32 3.57 -4.52 -2.83
CA ARG A 32 3.65 -4.48 -1.37
C ARG A 32 4.71 -3.48 -0.92
N LEU A 33 4.42 -2.80 0.17
CA LEU A 33 5.42 -2.01 0.89
C LEU A 33 6.27 -2.95 1.74
N ASP A 34 7.59 -2.83 1.64
CA ASP A 34 8.56 -3.71 2.30
C ASP A 34 8.28 -3.94 3.79
N ARG A 35 8.32 -5.22 4.18
CA ARG A 35 8.13 -5.69 5.57
C ARG A 35 6.81 -5.26 6.21
N THR A 36 5.83 -4.84 5.41
CA THR A 36 4.47 -4.52 5.87
C THR A 36 3.42 -5.31 5.09
N ARG A 37 2.20 -5.33 5.62
CA ARG A 37 1.02 -5.85 4.89
C ARG A 37 0.38 -4.80 3.99
N THR A 38 0.97 -3.61 3.88
CA THR A 38 0.43 -2.49 3.14
C THR A 38 0.62 -2.71 1.64
N VAL A 39 -0.45 -2.47 0.87
CA VAL A 39 -0.51 -2.81 -0.56
C VAL A 39 -0.89 -1.58 -1.38
N CYS A 40 -0.31 -1.44 -2.56
CA CYS A 40 -0.64 -0.40 -3.51
C CYS A 40 -2.10 -0.55 -3.97
N THR A 41 -2.84 0.55 -3.87
CA THR A 41 -4.27 0.63 -4.18
C THR A 41 -4.55 1.49 -5.41
N ARG A 42 -3.50 1.81 -6.17
CA ARG A 42 -3.62 2.43 -7.50
C ARG A 42 -3.96 1.38 -8.56
N GLU A 43 -4.28 1.88 -9.75
CA GLU A 43 -4.52 1.07 -10.95
C GLU A 43 -3.30 0.23 -11.35
N LEU A 44 -3.56 -0.93 -11.95
CA LEU A 44 -2.50 -1.75 -12.53
C LEU A 44 -1.82 -1.00 -13.68
N GLY A 45 -0.49 -0.96 -13.69
CA GLY A 45 0.28 -0.20 -14.70
C GLY A 45 0.30 1.31 -14.47
N HIS A 46 -0.07 1.78 -13.27
CA HIS A 46 0.05 3.19 -12.91
C HIS A 46 1.51 3.68 -13.00
N ASN A 47 1.68 4.95 -13.40
CA ASN A 47 2.99 5.60 -13.42
C ASN A 47 3.23 6.36 -12.10
N GLY A 48 4.49 6.35 -11.65
CA GLY A 48 4.94 7.04 -10.45
C GLY A 48 4.87 6.19 -9.18
N PRO A 49 4.84 6.81 -7.98
CA PRO A 49 4.98 6.10 -6.72
C PRO A 49 3.78 5.18 -6.46
N HIS A 50 4.05 4.08 -5.76
CA HIS A 50 3.02 3.24 -5.17
C HIS A 50 2.39 3.96 -3.98
N VAL A 51 1.06 3.88 -3.90
CA VAL A 51 0.29 4.56 -2.86
C VAL A 51 -0.72 3.60 -2.26
N ALA A 52 -0.72 3.52 -0.94
CA ALA A 52 -1.73 2.83 -0.17
C ALA A 52 -2.72 3.83 0.42
N HIS A 53 -3.99 3.49 0.32
CA HIS A 53 -5.09 4.24 0.91
C HIS A 53 -5.72 3.45 2.05
N GLY A 54 -6.02 4.13 3.16
CA GLY A 54 -6.75 3.61 4.30
C GLY A 54 -8.27 3.83 4.16
N LEU A 55 -8.93 3.96 5.31
CA LEU A 55 -10.35 4.31 5.38
C LEU A 55 -10.61 5.66 4.67
N LEU A 56 -11.80 5.81 4.06
CA LEU A 56 -12.22 7.02 3.35
C LEU A 56 -11.29 7.47 2.19
N SER A 57 -10.48 6.56 1.62
CA SER A 57 -9.51 6.88 0.56
C SER A 57 -8.40 7.85 0.99
N ARG A 58 -8.11 7.97 2.28
CA ARG A 58 -6.96 8.75 2.77
C ARG A 58 -5.65 8.05 2.47
N VAL A 59 -4.63 8.78 2.03
CA VAL A 59 -3.29 8.23 1.80
C VAL A 59 -2.62 7.88 3.14
N ILE A 60 -2.15 6.64 3.27
CA ILE A 60 -1.49 6.12 4.49
C ILE A 60 -0.01 5.80 4.29
N ALA A 61 0.39 5.46 3.05
CA ALA A 61 1.78 5.18 2.71
C ALA A 61 2.05 5.45 1.23
N VAL A 62 3.28 5.87 0.93
CA VAL A 62 3.81 6.15 -0.41
C VAL A 62 5.22 5.56 -0.51
N TRP A 63 5.51 4.81 -1.57
CA TRP A 63 6.85 4.25 -1.80
C TRP A 63 7.16 4.06 -3.28
N ASP A 64 8.45 4.03 -3.62
CA ASP A 64 8.91 3.68 -4.97
C ASP A 64 9.48 2.26 -4.97
N GLU A 65 9.04 1.42 -5.90
CA GLU A 65 9.77 0.22 -6.29
C GLU A 65 10.94 0.64 -7.19
N THR A 66 11.93 1.32 -6.63
CA THR A 66 13.28 1.23 -7.17
C THR A 66 13.92 0.00 -6.53
N PRO A 67 14.21 -1.09 -7.26
CA PRO A 67 15.18 -2.05 -6.75
C PRO A 67 16.43 -1.24 -6.43
N ILE A 68 16.95 -1.38 -5.22
CA ILE A 68 18.23 -0.79 -4.85
C ILE A 68 19.30 -1.65 -5.54
N PRO A 69 20.05 -1.16 -6.55
CA PRO A 69 21.47 -1.33 -6.54
C PRO A 69 22.02 -0.22 -5.66
N GLU A 70 22.59 -0.64 -4.55
CA GLU A 70 23.49 0.15 -3.75
C GLU A 70 24.57 0.72 -4.67
N SER A 71 24.92 2.00 -4.48
CA SER A 71 25.84 2.84 -5.28
C SER A 71 25.23 3.63 -6.45
N ARG A 72 24.87 4.89 -6.17
CA ARG A 72 25.53 6.06 -6.78
C ARG A 72 25.12 7.33 -6.06
N HIS A 73 26.12 7.90 -5.39
CA HIS A 73 26.13 9.25 -4.86
C HIS A 73 25.73 10.26 -5.96
N PRO A 74 24.92 11.29 -5.69
CA PRO A 74 24.53 12.26 -6.71
C PRO A 74 25.59 13.36 -6.77
N GLN A 75 26.65 13.15 -7.54
CA GLN A 75 27.52 14.25 -7.96
C GLN A 75 28.24 13.91 -9.27
N THR A 76 27.89 14.68 -10.31
CA THR A 76 28.71 14.99 -11.50
C THR A 76 28.65 14.00 -12.69
N GLN A 77 28.63 14.59 -13.90
CA GLN A 77 28.62 14.04 -15.29
C GLN A 77 27.20 13.88 -15.87
N ILE A 78 26.63 14.77 -16.69
CA ILE A 78 27.17 15.65 -17.75
C ILE A 78 28.14 14.91 -18.68
N ILE A 79 27.58 14.48 -19.83
CA ILE A 79 28.24 14.02 -21.07
C ILE A 79 28.88 12.62 -21.00
N ARG A 80 28.20 11.60 -21.55
CA ARG A 80 28.79 10.49 -22.35
C ARG A 80 27.71 9.57 -22.92
N SER A 81 26.92 10.12 -23.83
CA SER A 81 26.18 9.37 -24.83
C SER A 81 27.08 9.17 -26.05
N ALA A 82 27.98 8.19 -25.99
CA ALA A 82 28.68 7.61 -27.14
C ALA A 82 29.65 6.53 -26.63
N SER A 83 29.73 5.42 -27.37
CA SER A 83 30.62 4.26 -27.13
C SER A 83 30.24 3.40 -25.93
N ILE A 84 29.51 2.30 -26.13
CA ILE A 84 30.03 0.92 -26.11
C ILE A 84 28.99 0.04 -26.83
N ASP A 85 28.88 0.20 -28.14
CA ASP A 85 28.50 -0.90 -29.02
C ASP A 85 29.79 -1.68 -29.29
N GLN A 86 30.14 -2.67 -28.46
CA GLN A 86 31.09 -3.76 -28.77
C GLN A 86 31.40 -4.61 -27.53
N ALA A 87 30.61 -5.67 -27.35
CA ALA A 87 30.98 -6.97 -26.74
C ALA A 87 29.71 -7.84 -26.78
N LYS A 88 29.18 -8.19 -27.95
CA LYS A 88 29.53 -9.40 -28.70
C LYS A 88 30.05 -10.55 -27.82
N ALA A 89 29.17 -11.54 -27.68
CA ALA A 89 29.44 -12.98 -27.56
C ALA A 89 30.37 -13.47 -26.44
N ASP A 90 29.81 -14.09 -25.41
CA ASP A 90 29.91 -15.55 -25.23
C ASP A 90 28.99 -16.04 -24.09
N ASP A 91 28.61 -17.31 -24.13
CA ASP A 91 27.98 -18.13 -23.07
C ASP A 91 26.49 -17.93 -22.68
N ARG A 92 25.63 -18.72 -23.34
CA ARG A 92 24.50 -19.43 -22.68
C ARG A 92 25.00 -20.83 -22.25
N PRO A 93 24.30 -21.64 -21.43
CA PRO A 93 23.31 -21.39 -20.37
C PRO A 93 23.58 -22.26 -19.12
N MET A 94 23.87 -21.70 -17.94
CA MET A 94 24.06 -22.57 -16.76
C MET A 94 23.68 -21.90 -15.44
N ARG A 95 22.37 -21.76 -15.17
CA ARG A 95 21.90 -21.59 -13.78
C ARG A 95 20.47 -22.03 -13.51
N GLN A 96 20.05 -23.13 -14.15
CA GLN A 96 18.80 -23.85 -13.86
C GLN A 96 18.97 -24.84 -12.68
N LYS A 97 19.62 -24.43 -11.59
CA LYS A 97 19.82 -25.30 -10.42
C LYS A 97 19.92 -24.52 -9.10
N ARG A 98 18.86 -23.78 -8.77
CA ARG A 98 18.56 -23.36 -7.38
C ARG A 98 17.07 -23.06 -7.17
N ARG A 99 16.20 -23.85 -7.80
CA ARG A 99 14.84 -24.08 -7.29
C ARG A 99 14.93 -25.32 -6.38
N MET A 100 14.27 -25.28 -5.23
CA MET A 100 14.22 -26.31 -4.18
C MET A 100 15.29 -26.21 -3.07
N ARG A 101 15.15 -25.23 -2.15
CA ARG A 101 15.32 -25.47 -0.70
C ARG A 101 14.92 -24.25 0.15
N HIS A 102 13.63 -24.09 0.40
CA HIS A 102 13.09 -23.68 1.70
C HIS A 102 11.57 -23.56 1.60
N ARG A 103 10.90 -24.69 1.76
CA ARG A 103 9.46 -24.77 2.02
C ARG A 103 9.31 -25.39 3.40
N SER A 104 9.57 -24.59 4.44
CA SER A 104 9.18 -24.92 5.80
C SER A 104 7.78 -24.34 6.01
N HIS A 105 6.82 -25.26 6.09
CA HIS A 105 5.45 -25.05 6.51
C HIS A 105 5.42 -24.43 7.89
N GLU A 106 4.88 -23.22 8.01
CA GLU A 106 4.22 -22.80 9.24
C GLU A 106 2.76 -22.53 8.90
N LEU A 107 1.89 -23.43 9.38
CA LEU A 107 0.44 -23.25 9.39
C LEU A 107 0.13 -22.10 10.34
N PRO A 108 -0.44 -20.97 9.87
CA PRO A 108 -1.01 -20.00 10.78
C PRO A 108 -2.35 -20.54 11.27
N THR A 109 -2.36 -20.91 12.55
CA THR A 109 -3.55 -21.24 13.32
C THR A 109 -4.63 -20.16 13.10
N LEU A 110 -5.83 -20.62 12.73
CA LEU A 110 -7.01 -19.81 12.40
C LEU A 110 -7.44 -18.84 13.51
N THR A 111 -6.93 -19.02 14.73
CA THR A 111 -7.22 -18.20 15.92
C THR A 111 -6.51 -16.84 15.94
N GLY A 112 -5.38 -16.67 15.24
CA GLY A 112 -4.61 -15.42 15.27
C GLY A 112 -5.19 -14.27 14.43
N ARG A 113 -6.01 -14.58 13.41
CA ARG A 113 -6.59 -13.57 12.49
C ARG A 113 -7.75 -12.79 13.11
N ALA A 114 -8.56 -13.44 13.94
CA ALA A 114 -9.71 -12.81 14.59
C ALA A 114 -9.26 -11.78 15.64
N LEU A 115 -8.26 -12.13 16.45
CA LEU A 115 -7.70 -11.25 17.49
C LEU A 115 -6.91 -10.08 16.89
N GLN A 116 -6.18 -10.27 15.78
CA GLN A 116 -5.45 -9.18 15.12
C GLN A 116 -6.38 -8.12 14.52
N ASN A 117 -7.51 -8.53 13.95
CA ASN A 117 -8.49 -7.59 13.40
C ASN A 117 -9.13 -6.74 14.50
N LEU A 118 -9.39 -7.32 15.67
CA LEU A 118 -9.92 -6.60 16.83
C LEU A 118 -8.93 -5.53 17.34
N TRP A 119 -7.64 -5.85 17.34
CA TRP A 119 -6.60 -4.92 17.82
C TRP A 119 -6.33 -3.75 16.86
N GLN A 120 -6.46 -3.96 15.54
CA GLN A 120 -6.42 -2.85 14.58
C GLN A 120 -7.64 -1.92 14.69
N PHE A 121 -8.79 -2.46 15.09
CA PHE A 121 -10.02 -1.68 15.31
C PHE A 121 -9.93 -0.80 16.58
N LEU A 122 -9.24 -1.29 17.62
CA LEU A 122 -9.04 -0.57 18.88
C LEU A 122 -8.02 0.58 18.79
N LYS A 123 -7.16 0.62 17.75
CA LYS A 123 -6.13 1.66 17.58
C LYS A 123 -6.68 2.97 16.98
N SER A 124 -7.94 2.99 16.56
CA SER A 124 -8.66 4.18 16.06
C SER A 124 -9.93 4.45 16.88
N PRO A 125 -9.83 4.66 18.21
CA PRO A 125 -11.01 4.83 19.08
C PRO A 125 -11.90 6.00 18.65
N ASP A 126 -11.30 7.06 18.09
CA ASP A 126 -12.02 8.22 17.57
C ASP A 126 -12.92 7.86 16.38
N GLU A 127 -12.49 6.94 15.53
CA GLU A 127 -13.25 6.52 14.33
C GLU A 127 -14.39 5.58 14.70
N VAL A 128 -14.18 4.67 15.67
CA VAL A 128 -15.24 3.79 16.19
C VAL A 128 -16.30 4.60 16.93
N GLY A 129 -15.87 5.60 17.72
CA GLY A 129 -16.76 6.52 18.41
C GLY A 129 -17.66 7.30 17.44
N MET A 130 -17.10 7.81 16.34
CA MET A 130 -17.90 8.55 15.34
C MET A 130 -18.92 7.66 14.62
N VAL A 131 -18.55 6.43 14.26
CA VAL A 131 -19.50 5.48 13.65
C VAL A 131 -20.61 5.11 14.62
N PHE A 132 -20.28 4.86 15.89
CA PHE A 132 -21.26 4.58 16.94
C PHE A 132 -22.24 5.75 17.12
N LEU A 133 -21.73 6.98 17.26
CA LEU A 133 -22.54 8.19 17.39
C LEU A 133 -23.45 8.40 16.18
N PHE A 134 -22.96 8.14 14.96
CA PHE A 134 -23.76 8.21 13.74
C PHE A 134 -25.00 7.31 13.82
N PHE A 135 -24.84 6.05 14.26
CA PHE A 135 -25.97 5.13 14.41
C PHE A 135 -26.94 5.53 15.54
N VAL A 136 -26.42 6.09 16.64
CA VAL A 136 -27.27 6.65 17.71
C VAL A 136 -28.12 7.80 17.19
N PHE A 137 -27.53 8.75 16.45
CA PHE A 137 -28.26 9.86 15.84
C PHE A 137 -29.29 9.37 14.80
N LEU A 138 -28.92 8.39 13.97
CA LEU A 138 -29.83 7.81 12.99
C LEU A 138 -31.05 7.17 13.67
N TYR A 139 -30.81 6.36 14.70
CA TYR A 139 -31.88 5.73 15.49
C TYR A 139 -32.80 6.77 16.12
N TRP A 140 -32.21 7.81 16.75
CA TRP A 140 -32.98 8.88 17.37
C TRP A 140 -33.81 9.66 16.35
N GLY A 141 -33.23 9.98 15.19
CA GLY A 141 -33.96 10.63 14.10
C GLY A 141 -35.12 9.80 13.55
N ILE A 142 -34.95 8.49 13.42
CA ILE A 142 -36.03 7.58 13.02
C ILE A 142 -37.15 7.56 14.07
N GLN A 143 -36.81 7.49 15.37
CA GLN A 143 -37.79 7.55 16.45
C GLN A 143 -38.61 8.86 16.41
N TRP A 144 -37.94 10.00 16.19
CA TRP A 144 -38.62 11.28 16.00
C TRP A 144 -39.55 11.32 14.79
N MET A 145 -39.09 10.79 13.65
CA MET A 145 -39.92 10.69 12.46
C MET A 145 -41.18 9.86 12.70
N ILE A 146 -41.05 8.73 13.39
CA ILE A 146 -42.21 7.89 13.77
C ILE A 146 -43.17 8.67 14.66
N MET A 147 -42.66 9.38 15.67
CA MET A 147 -43.47 10.17 16.58
C MET A 147 -44.20 11.34 15.90
N ILE A 148 -43.62 11.96 14.86
CA ILE A 148 -44.24 13.04 14.09
C ILE A 148 -45.31 12.51 13.11
N LEU A 149 -45.14 11.28 12.63
CA LEU A 149 -46.03 10.63 11.67
C LEU A 149 -47.24 9.93 12.32
N GLN A 150 -47.25 9.77 13.65
CA GLN A 150 -48.37 9.25 14.44
C GLN A 150 -49.24 10.39 14.97
#